data_AF-A0A9E2UBW5-F1
#
_entry.id   AF-A0A9E2UBW5-F1
#
_cell.length_a   1.000
_cell.length_b   1.000
_cell.length_c   1.000
_cell.angle_alpha   90.00
_cell.angle_beta   90.00
_cell.angle_gamma   90.00
#
_symmetry.space_group_name_H-M   'P 1'
#
loop_
_entity.id
_entity.type
_entity.pdbx_description
1 polymer ?
#
loop_
_entity_poly.entity_id
_entity_poly.type
_entity_poly.pdbx_seq_one_letter_code
_entity_poly.pdbx_strand_id
1 'polypeptide(L)' 'MPALAAPRHSSEAATHRSASATGSMVIHVNDIATGEMTLLVGAREVSLIDPALVARFMEAAG' A
#
# COMPACT_ATOMS: atom_id res chain seq x y z
N MET A 1 27.12 37.59 -4.66
CA MET A 1 26.96 36.31 -3.95
C MET A 1 25.47 36.05 -3.75
N PRO A 2 24.80 35.18 -4.53
CA PRO A 2 23.43 34.80 -4.17
C PRO A 2 23.46 33.65 -3.17
N ALA A 3 22.70 33.81 -2.08
CA ALA A 3 22.53 32.82 -1.04
C ALA A 3 21.79 31.59 -1.59
N LEU A 4 22.36 30.41 -1.34
CA LEU A 4 21.81 29.11 -1.69
C LEU A 4 20.49 28.92 -0.91
N ALA A 5 19.35 28.97 -1.60
CA ALA A 5 18.06 28.64 -1.00
C ALA A 5 18.02 27.14 -0.70
N ALA A 6 18.11 26.77 0.58
CA ALA A 6 17.90 25.39 1.01
C ALA A 6 16.44 24.99 0.74
N PRO A 7 16.18 23.84 0.08
CA PRO A 7 14.82 23.35 -0.11
C PRO A 7 14.23 23.00 1.26
N ARG A 8 13.13 23.66 1.62
CA ARG A 8 12.32 23.29 2.78
C ARG A 8 11.72 21.93 2.48
N HIS A 9 12.30 20.87 3.03
CA HIS A 9 11.66 19.56 3.07
C HIS A 9 10.36 19.72 3.86
N SER A 10 9.23 19.86 3.16
CA SER A 10 7.92 19.68 3.76
C SER A 10 7.79 18.20 4.06
N SER A 11 8.19 17.80 5.26
CA SER A 11 7.75 16.54 5.86
C SER A 11 6.26 16.71 6.14
N GLU A 12 5.45 16.52 5.10
CA GLU A 12 4.02 16.27 5.28
C GLU A 12 3.96 14.93 6.00
N ALA A 13 3.79 14.98 7.32
CA ALA A 13 3.67 13.79 8.14
C ALA A 13 2.48 12.98 7.61
N ALA A 14 2.78 11.93 6.85
CA ALA A 14 1.78 10.99 6.36
C ALA A 14 0.98 10.53 7.58
N THR A 15 -0.29 10.92 7.63
CA THR A 15 -1.16 10.56 8.74
C THR A 15 -1.40 9.06 8.65
N HIS A 16 -0.74 8.30 9.52
CA HIS A 16 -0.97 6.87 9.66
C HIS A 16 -2.40 6.65 10.16
N ARG A 17 -3.33 6.38 9.24
CA ARG A 17 -4.66 5.90 9.58
C ARG A 17 -4.58 4.38 9.77
N SER A 18 -4.76 3.93 11.01
CA SER A 18 -4.95 2.53 11.32
C SER A 18 -6.41 2.15 11.12
N ALA A 19 -6.66 1.17 10.26
CA ALA A 19 -7.94 0.49 10.17
C ALA A 19 -7.80 -0.88 10.83
N SER A 20 -8.62 -1.14 11.85
CA SER A 20 -8.79 -2.49 12.37
C SER A 20 -10.00 -3.09 11.68
N ALA A 21 -9.76 -4.09 10.82
CA ALA A 21 -10.82 -4.92 10.29
C ALA A 21 -11.04 -6.08 11.26
N THR A 22 -12.21 -6.16 11.88
CA THR A 22 -12.64 -7.34 12.63
C THR A 22 -13.34 -8.31 11.68
N GLY A 23 -12.69 -9.42 11.32
CA GLY A 23 -13.27 -10.46 10.46
C GLY A 23 -12.27 -11.10 9.50
N SER A 24 -12.77 -12.01 8.65
CA SER A 24 -11.97 -12.62 7.58
C SER A 24 -11.64 -11.59 6.51
N MET A 25 -10.36 -11.51 6.15
CA MET A 25 -9.89 -10.78 4.99
C MET A 25 -9.46 -11.80 3.93
N VAL A 26 -9.94 -11.63 2.71
CA VAL A 26 -9.51 -12.44 1.56
C VAL A 26 -8.75 -11.54 0.60
N ILE A 27 -7.58 -11.99 0.15
CA ILE A 27 -6.75 -11.27 -0.81
C ILE A 27 -6.66 -12.13 -2.06
N HIS A 28 -7.05 -11.58 -3.20
CA HIS A 28 -6.86 -12.16 -4.51
C HIS A 28 -5.72 -11.41 -5.21
N VAL A 29 -4.64 -12.11 -5.53
CA VAL A 29 -3.60 -11.56 -6.41
C VAL A 29 -4.04 -11.86 -7.85
N ASN A 30 -4.42 -10.82 -8.58
CA ASN A 30 -4.96 -10.94 -9.93
C ASN A 30 -3.83 -11.09 -10.95
N ASP A 31 -2.74 -10.33 -10.78
CA ASP A 31 -1.54 -10.41 -11.61
C ASP A 31 -0.28 -10.04 -10.81
N ILE A 32 0.65 -10.99 -10.70
CA ILE A 32 1.90 -10.84 -9.95
C ILE A 32 2.87 -9.90 -10.67
N ALA A 33 2.90 -9.93 -12.01
CA ALA A 33 3.87 -9.16 -12.78
C ALA A 33 3.56 -7.66 -12.72
N THR A 34 2.28 -7.30 -12.72
CA THR A 34 1.82 -5.91 -12.62
C THR A 34 1.52 -5.46 -11.19
N GLY A 35 1.42 -6.41 -10.25
CA GLY A 35 1.11 -6.12 -8.85
C GLY A 35 -0.38 -5.85 -8.59
N GLU A 36 -1.26 -6.31 -9.47
CA GLU A 36 -2.69 -6.14 -9.33
C GLU A 36 -3.25 -7.10 -8.27
N MET A 37 -4.01 -6.56 -7.32
CA MET A 37 -4.72 -7.36 -6.33
C MET A 37 -6.03 -6.73 -5.86
N THR A 38 -6.92 -7.59 -5.38
CA THR A 38 -8.21 -7.22 -4.81
C THR A 38 -8.29 -7.73 -3.37
N LEU A 39 -8.63 -6.83 -2.44
CA LEU A 39 -8.85 -7.12 -1.04
C LEU A 39 -10.34 -7.09 -0.74
N LEU A 40 -10.85 -8.18 -0.17
CA LEU A 40 -12.20 -8.29 0.33
C LEU A 40 -12.18 -8.22 1.85
N VAL A 41 -12.82 -7.18 2.41
CA VAL A 41 -12.90 -6.92 3.84
C VAL A 41 -14.36 -6.74 4.23
N GLY A 42 -14.98 -7.79 4.74
CA GLY A 42 -16.42 -7.82 4.98
C GLY A 42 -17.20 -7.63 3.67
N ALA A 43 -18.00 -6.57 3.59
CA ALA A 43 -18.75 -6.20 2.37
C ALA A 43 -18.01 -5.17 1.48
N ARG A 44 -16.74 -4.85 1.81
CA ARG A 44 -15.94 -3.89 1.05
C ARG A 44 -14.98 -4.62 0.14
N GLU A 45 -14.87 -4.12 -1.08
CA GLU A 45 -13.88 -4.52 -2.07
C GLU A 45 -12.93 -3.35 -2.33
N VAL A 46 -11.64 -3.63 -2.34
CA VAL A 46 -10.58 -2.66 -2.64
C VAL A 46 -9.65 -3.27 -3.66
N SER A 47 -9.61 -2.72 -4.87
CA SER A 47 -8.66 -3.11 -5.91
C SER A 47 -7.53 -2.10 -5.97
N LEU A 48 -6.29 -2.59 -6.04
CA LEU A 48 -5.09 -1.76 -6.09
C LEU A 48 -3.98 -2.44 -6.89
N ILE A 49 -3.07 -1.61 -7.40
CA ILE A 49 -1.89 -2.05 -8.16
C ILE A 49 -0.65 -1.61 -7.37
N ASP A 50 0.02 -2.56 -6.74
CA ASP A 50 1.25 -2.35 -5.98
C ASP A 50 2.17 -3.59 -6.08
N PRO A 51 3.12 -3.59 -7.03
CA PRO A 51 4.07 -4.70 -7.22
C PRO A 51 4.89 -5.02 -5.97
N ALA A 52 5.27 -4.01 -5.18
CA ALA A 52 6.11 -4.21 -4.00
C ALA A 52 5.31 -4.87 -2.87
N LEU A 53 4.04 -4.51 -2.71
CA LEU A 53 3.16 -5.16 -1.76
C LEU A 53 2.86 -6.60 -2.15
N VAL A 54 2.56 -6.86 -3.43
CA VAL A 54 2.34 -8.23 -3.92
C VAL A 54 3.59 -9.09 -3.73
N ALA A 55 4.79 -8.59 -4.03
CA ALA A 55 6.04 -9.32 -3.80
C ALA A 55 6.20 -9.72 -2.32
N ARG A 56 6.00 -8.79 -1.38
CA ARG A 56 6.05 -9.09 0.06
C ARG A 56 5.01 -10.11 0.49
N PHE A 57 3.80 -10.07 -0.07
CA PHE A 57 2.77 -11.08 0.21
C PHE A 57 3.19 -12.47 -0.28
N MET A 58 3.75 -12.56 -1.49
CA MET A 58 4.21 -13.83 -2.05
C MET A 58 5.39 -14.41 -1.25
N GLU A 59 6.31 -13.56 -0.78
CA GLU A 59 7.41 -13.97 0.10
C GLU A 59 6.92 -14.50 1.45
N ALA A 60 5.90 -13.88 2.03
CA ALA A 60 5.35 -14.30 3.33
C ALA A 60 4.41 -15.53 3.24
N ALA A 61 3.88 -15.81 2.05
CA ALA A 61 2.99 -16.95 1.79
C ALA A 61 3.75 -18.24 1.40
N GLY A 62 5.06 -18.14 1.11
CA GLY A 62 5.97 -19.27 0.86
C GLY A 62 6.63 -19.79 2.13
#